data_AF-A0A812MQZ7-F1
#
_entry.id   AF-A0A812MQZ7-F1
#
_cell.length_a   1.000
_cell.length_b   1.000
_cell.length_c   1.000
_cell.angle_alpha   90.00
_cell.angle_beta   90.00
_cell.angle_gamma   90.00
#
_symmetry.space_group_name_H-M   'P 1'
#
loop_
_entity.id
_entity.type
_entity.pdbx_description
1 polymer ?
#
loop_
_entity_poly.entity_id
_entity_poly.type
_entity_poly.pdbx_seq_one_letter_code
_entity_poly.pdbx_strand_id
1 'polypeptide(L)'
;MSRPPATSRKLRRVLVLLALFLVCERASQTARALLGAGAAPFPRSVPPGIWARNFLVARRAEADGPLDRGEAEDHEDVKGPLEPRDSKSKAPSEKDQDEVEEATTEALQAKASFDQADWLDKTAEEIQSLGVEEVGSWVRAALEEASFDEEDEEVVQEITNTLKGEKINGAALLLLKSDDMKELKIPMGPRKVLASRIAAVSKATAKVESTLTDMALVVKAAVKEAMFTGLTVSRTALWKDAYGPDTKDQELRERTGEPVLDAKQLSSLTGQSTEKDLVAFTLPILRSLFPEDQIVDSQNCRWPGSGLSPDLFRCMVCNGNAASGTPYKEMLDCVSVFEAKLAIKDDSRGQLYEYLCRLPSKHARGMIFDKSGFELYHVAGQPGSRKALLERLCGAWSAPGGKKLLRDFLSHYSPWERLLRQSLRQAGAVPVAFLGSGAFGRVLEAQRERNEKIERIAIKAVLAAGVPDGFSPGAEVEVMKRALQAGCPVVAPSSDCIEVVEGAKVLGWFHILRDVGTPVPLDMAQARWPALVEALRQLHLNGFVHGDPRLANVVLLGENFTWIDFLGQPVFTGASQETDIQILMTDLVGQKDPVQFGPQFDGWPHSSAFIDNVLLPLMSSVTR
;
A
#
# COMPACT_ATOMS: atom_id res chain seq x y z
N MET A 1 22.10 -39.14 -38.39
CA MET A 1 21.01 -38.41 -37.72
C MET A 1 21.56 -37.66 -36.53
N SER A 2 22.02 -36.43 -36.73
CA SER A 2 22.50 -35.53 -35.67
C SER A 2 21.31 -34.76 -35.08
N ARG A 3 21.14 -34.83 -33.76
CA ARG A 3 20.12 -34.03 -33.02
C ARG A 3 20.41 -32.54 -33.23
N PRO A 4 19.39 -31.67 -33.38
CA PRO A 4 19.62 -30.23 -33.40
C PRO A 4 20.14 -29.79 -32.02
N PRO A 5 21.10 -28.85 -31.98
CA PRO A 5 21.78 -28.50 -30.74
C PRO A 5 20.81 -27.80 -29.77
N ALA A 6 20.97 -28.11 -28.48
CA ALA A 6 20.24 -27.52 -27.35
C ALA A 6 20.43 -25.98 -27.20
N THR A 7 21.15 -25.35 -28.13
CA THR A 7 21.44 -23.92 -28.19
C THR A 7 20.21 -23.08 -28.58
N SER A 8 19.26 -23.62 -29.35
CA SER A 8 18.06 -22.88 -29.81
C SER A 8 17.11 -22.46 -28.66
N ARG A 9 16.91 -23.30 -27.65
CA ARG A 9 16.08 -22.95 -26.47
C ARG A 9 16.78 -21.98 -25.52
N LYS A 10 18.10 -22.07 -25.41
CA LYS A 10 18.91 -21.12 -24.62
C LYS A 10 18.90 -19.75 -25.27
N LEU A 11 19.02 -19.69 -26.60
CA LEU A 11 18.94 -18.44 -27.35
C LEU A 11 17.58 -17.76 -27.20
N ARG A 12 16.46 -18.51 -27.28
CA ARG A 12 15.13 -17.95 -27.00
C ARG A 12 15.01 -17.39 -25.58
N ARG A 13 15.53 -18.07 -24.56
CA ARG A 13 15.51 -17.55 -23.18
C ARG A 13 16.37 -16.30 -23.01
N VAL A 14 17.54 -16.26 -23.65
CA VAL A 14 18.42 -15.08 -23.65
C VAL A 14 17.73 -13.90 -24.33
N LEU A 15 17.07 -14.13 -25.48
CA LEU A 15 16.34 -13.08 -26.20
C LEU A 15 15.13 -12.55 -25.41
N VAL A 16 14.39 -13.42 -24.71
CA VAL A 16 13.29 -13.00 -23.82
C VAL A 16 13.81 -12.18 -22.64
N LEU A 17 14.92 -12.59 -22.03
CA LEU A 17 15.54 -11.84 -20.93
C LEU A 17 16.12 -10.51 -21.42
N LEU A 18 16.68 -10.45 -22.63
CA LEU A 18 17.17 -9.22 -23.24
C LEU A 18 16.03 -8.25 -23.54
N ALA A 19 14.91 -8.74 -24.06
CA ALA A 19 13.71 -7.93 -24.31
C ALA A 19 13.13 -7.38 -22.99
N LEU A 20 13.04 -8.20 -21.94
CA LEU A 20 12.63 -7.76 -20.60
C LEU A 20 13.58 -6.71 -20.02
N PHE A 21 14.89 -6.92 -20.16
CA PHE A 21 15.91 -5.97 -19.73
C PHE A 21 15.76 -4.62 -20.43
N LEU A 22 15.60 -4.61 -21.76
CA LEU A 22 15.41 -3.40 -22.55
C LEU A 22 14.10 -2.66 -22.20
N VAL A 23 13.02 -3.39 -21.93
CA VAL A 23 11.75 -2.80 -21.45
C VAL A 23 11.92 -2.17 -20.07
N CYS A 24 12.60 -2.84 -19.14
CA CYS A 24 12.88 -2.31 -17.81
C CYS A 24 13.83 -1.10 -17.84
N GLU A 25 14.85 -1.13 -18.69
CA GLU A 25 15.79 -0.03 -18.89
C GLU A 25 15.05 1.20 -19.43
N ARG A 26 14.20 1.01 -20.44
CA ARG A 26 13.39 2.10 -21.02
C ARG A 26 12.39 2.66 -20.02
N ALA A 27 11.69 1.81 -19.26
CA ALA A 27 10.80 2.26 -18.18
C ALA A 27 11.56 3.05 -17.09
N SER A 28 12.80 2.65 -16.77
CA SER A 28 13.65 3.36 -15.81
C SER A 28 14.16 4.69 -16.36
N GLN A 29 14.49 4.77 -17.65
CA GLN A 29 14.87 6.01 -18.34
C GLN A 29 13.69 6.99 -18.42
N THR A 30 12.48 6.51 -18.77
CA THR A 30 11.25 7.31 -18.75
C THR A 30 10.91 7.79 -17.34
N ALA A 31 11.04 6.94 -16.32
CA ALA A 31 10.84 7.34 -14.93
C ALA A 31 11.86 8.41 -14.48
N ARG A 32 13.13 8.30 -14.90
CA ARG A 32 14.15 9.33 -14.61
C ARG A 32 13.89 10.64 -15.35
N ALA A 33 13.40 10.59 -16.58
CA ALA A 33 13.00 11.78 -17.32
C ALA A 33 11.81 12.49 -16.65
N LEU A 34 10.81 11.73 -16.19
CA LEU A 34 9.65 12.24 -15.46
C LEU A 34 9.99 12.78 -14.06
N LEU A 35 11.00 12.22 -13.40
CA LEU A 35 11.45 12.65 -12.07
C LEU A 35 12.55 13.73 -12.09
N GLY A 36 13.18 13.95 -13.25
CA GLY A 36 14.28 14.90 -13.42
C GLY A 36 13.85 16.31 -13.87
N ALA A 37 12.63 16.47 -14.35
CA ALA A 37 12.08 17.77 -14.74
C ALA A 37 11.15 18.31 -13.65
N GLY A 38 11.59 19.35 -12.94
CA GLY A 38 10.72 20.22 -12.14
C GLY A 38 10.59 19.86 -10.66
N ALA A 39 11.40 20.51 -9.84
CA ALA A 39 11.08 20.73 -8.44
C ALA A 39 9.89 21.70 -8.34
N ALA A 40 8.70 21.15 -8.06
CA ALA A 40 7.53 21.85 -7.53
C ALA A 40 6.76 20.85 -6.63
N PRO A 41 6.10 21.31 -5.55
CA PRO A 41 5.58 20.45 -4.50
C PRO A 41 4.31 19.74 -4.98
N PHE A 42 4.35 18.43 -5.16
CA PHE A 42 3.13 17.65 -5.38
C PHE A 42 2.32 17.55 -4.07
N PRO A 43 1.01 17.86 -4.09
CA PRO A 43 0.11 17.44 -3.04
C PRO A 43 -0.12 15.94 -3.21
N ARG A 44 0.36 15.13 -2.26
CA ARG A 44 0.02 13.70 -2.24
C ARG A 44 -1.39 13.53 -1.72
N SER A 45 -2.34 13.22 -2.61
CA SER A 45 -3.57 12.54 -2.23
C SER A 45 -3.23 11.10 -1.83
N VAL A 46 -3.44 10.79 -0.55
CA VAL A 46 -3.43 9.41 -0.04
C VAL A 46 -4.78 8.80 -0.41
N PRO A 47 -4.86 7.55 -0.92
CA PRO A 47 -6.14 6.89 -1.14
C PRO A 47 -6.89 6.75 0.20
N PRO A 48 -8.23 6.91 0.25
CA PRO A 48 -9.00 6.72 1.47
C PRO A 48 -8.73 5.34 2.08
N GLY A 49 -8.10 5.31 3.25
CA GLY A 49 -8.05 4.14 4.10
C GLY A 49 -9.45 3.88 4.65
N ILE A 50 -10.01 2.73 4.32
CA ILE A 50 -11.34 2.29 4.71
C ILE A 50 -11.38 2.10 6.24
N TRP A 51 -11.91 3.10 6.96
CA TRP A 51 -12.46 2.93 8.30
C TRP A 51 -13.91 2.43 8.15
N ALA A 52 -14.08 1.13 7.86
CA ALA A 52 -15.41 0.52 7.87
C ALA A 52 -15.33 -0.87 8.52
N ARG A 53 -15.94 -1.00 9.70
CA ARG A 53 -16.34 -2.31 10.23
C ARG A 53 -17.78 -2.55 9.80
N ASN A 54 -17.98 -3.51 8.90
CA ASN A 54 -19.29 -4.10 8.69
C ASN A 54 -19.66 -4.87 9.97
N PHE A 55 -20.71 -4.43 10.67
CA PHE A 55 -21.30 -5.20 11.75
C PHE A 55 -22.00 -6.44 11.16
N LEU A 56 -21.48 -7.63 11.45
CA LEU A 56 -22.28 -8.86 11.42
C LEU A 56 -22.83 -9.08 12.83
N VAL A 57 -24.13 -8.86 12.98
CA VAL A 57 -24.90 -9.18 14.19
C VAL A 57 -24.97 -10.70 14.34
N ALA A 58 -24.34 -11.25 15.38
CA ALA A 58 -24.55 -12.63 15.78
C ALA A 58 -25.94 -12.77 16.45
N ARG A 59 -26.87 -13.48 15.79
CA ARG A 59 -28.10 -13.96 16.44
C ARG A 59 -27.77 -15.15 17.34
N ARG A 60 -28.32 -15.12 18.55
CA ARG A 60 -28.34 -16.21 19.53
C ARG A 60 -28.95 -17.47 18.93
N ALA A 61 -28.39 -18.61 19.34
CA ALA A 61 -28.91 -19.94 19.14
C ALA A 61 -30.14 -20.19 20.04
N GLU A 62 -31.13 -20.90 19.50
CA GLU A 62 -32.02 -21.77 20.25
C GLU A 62 -31.90 -23.18 19.67
N ALA A 63 -31.87 -24.14 20.58
CA ALA A 63 -31.74 -25.57 20.32
C ALA A 63 -33.12 -26.22 20.16
N ASP A 64 -33.20 -27.26 19.33
CA ASP A 64 -33.90 -28.53 19.62
C ASP A 64 -33.60 -29.54 18.48
N GLY A 65 -33.23 -30.79 18.83
CA GLY A 65 -32.87 -31.89 17.90
C GLY A 65 -34.09 -32.71 17.43
N PRO A 66 -33.98 -34.06 17.21
CA PRO A 66 -32.90 -34.91 16.69
C PRO A 66 -33.39 -35.91 15.57
N LEU A 67 -32.50 -36.85 15.15
CA LEU A 67 -32.71 -38.10 14.35
C LEU A 67 -32.76 -37.91 12.80
N ASP A 68 -32.31 -38.79 11.90
CA ASP A 68 -31.89 -40.21 11.94
C ASP A 68 -31.05 -40.60 10.68
N ARG A 69 -30.27 -41.70 10.82
CA ARG A 69 -29.77 -42.75 9.88
C ARG A 69 -29.55 -42.59 8.37
N GLY A 70 -28.49 -43.31 7.92
CA GLY A 70 -28.36 -44.01 6.62
C GLY A 70 -26.91 -44.00 6.10
N GLU A 71 -26.03 -44.92 6.48
CA GLU A 71 -25.70 -46.22 5.82
C GLU A 71 -25.30 -46.12 4.33
N ALA A 72 -24.03 -46.46 4.05
CA ALA A 72 -23.56 -47.47 3.07
C ALA A 72 -23.23 -46.84 1.70
N GLU A 73 -22.25 -47.26 0.88
CA GLU A 73 -21.52 -48.52 0.74
C GLU A 73 -20.30 -48.30 -0.20
N ASP A 74 -19.50 -49.34 -0.33
CA ASP A 74 -18.18 -49.45 -0.97
C ASP A 74 -18.13 -49.32 -2.51
N HIS A 75 -16.94 -49.15 -3.08
CA HIS A 75 -16.41 -50.06 -4.13
C HIS A 75 -14.95 -49.78 -4.53
N GLU A 76 -14.22 -50.88 -4.69
CA GLU A 76 -12.78 -51.05 -4.96
C GLU A 76 -12.35 -50.85 -6.43
N ASP A 77 -11.04 -50.59 -6.59
CA ASP A 77 -10.03 -51.12 -7.55
C ASP A 77 -10.26 -51.16 -9.07
N VAL A 78 -9.19 -50.82 -9.83
CA VAL A 78 -8.41 -51.75 -10.70
C VAL A 78 -7.24 -51.04 -11.44
N LYS A 79 -6.11 -51.76 -11.51
CA LYS A 79 -4.79 -51.53 -12.15
C LYS A 79 -4.83 -51.30 -13.68
N GLY A 80 -3.88 -50.54 -14.26
CA GLY A 80 -2.71 -51.13 -14.96
C GLY A 80 -2.55 -50.69 -16.44
N PRO A 81 -1.40 -50.94 -17.12
CA PRO A 81 -0.58 -49.87 -17.75
C PRO A 81 -0.12 -50.07 -19.24
N LEU A 82 0.69 -49.12 -19.74
CA LEU A 82 1.80 -49.17 -20.74
C LEU A 82 1.71 -48.39 -22.09
N GLU A 83 2.90 -47.96 -22.52
CA GLU A 83 3.37 -46.91 -23.48
C GLU A 83 3.32 -47.25 -25.02
N PRO A 84 4.17 -46.69 -25.93
CA PRO A 84 4.09 -45.37 -26.62
C PRO A 84 4.21 -45.48 -28.18
N ARG A 85 4.03 -44.38 -28.95
CA ARG A 85 4.48 -44.32 -30.37
C ARG A 85 4.94 -42.93 -30.85
N ASP A 86 6.08 -42.94 -31.53
CA ASP A 86 6.69 -41.88 -32.36
C ASP A 86 6.05 -41.75 -33.75
N SER A 87 6.13 -40.57 -34.39
CA SER A 87 6.42 -40.44 -35.84
C SER A 87 6.80 -39.00 -36.26
N LYS A 88 7.47 -38.91 -37.42
CA LYS A 88 8.46 -37.93 -37.90
C LYS A 88 7.91 -36.70 -38.61
N SER A 89 8.73 -35.64 -38.61
CA SER A 89 8.65 -34.40 -39.39
C SER A 89 9.37 -34.47 -40.76
N LYS A 90 8.92 -33.64 -41.72
CA LYS A 90 9.49 -33.37 -43.05
C LYS A 90 10.04 -31.92 -43.07
N ALA A 91 11.17 -31.67 -43.72
CA ALA A 91 11.82 -30.34 -43.82
C ALA A 91 11.79 -29.79 -45.27
N PRO A 92 11.78 -28.45 -45.48
CA PRO A 92 12.09 -27.81 -46.75
C PRO A 92 13.40 -26.97 -46.71
N SER A 93 13.74 -26.45 -47.88
CA SER A 93 15.05 -26.06 -48.41
C SER A 93 15.31 -24.54 -48.53
N GLU A 94 16.57 -24.14 -48.38
CA GLU A 94 17.38 -23.17 -49.16
C GLU A 94 16.78 -21.82 -49.64
N LYS A 95 15.75 -21.30 -48.97
CA LYS A 95 15.15 -19.97 -49.26
C LYS A 95 15.54 -18.86 -48.28
N ASP A 96 16.37 -19.16 -47.28
CA ASP A 96 16.52 -18.33 -46.08
C ASP A 96 17.66 -17.28 -46.15
N GLN A 97 18.32 -17.12 -47.30
CA GLN A 97 19.41 -16.13 -47.45
C GLN A 97 18.94 -14.81 -48.08
N ASP A 98 17.91 -14.83 -48.92
CA ASP A 98 17.33 -13.60 -49.49
C ASP A 98 16.43 -12.85 -48.47
N GLU A 99 15.85 -13.56 -47.48
CA GLU A 99 15.02 -12.96 -46.41
C GLU A 99 15.83 -12.07 -45.45
N VAL A 100 17.15 -12.22 -45.39
CA VAL A 100 18.01 -11.48 -44.45
C VAL A 100 18.31 -10.07 -44.95
N GLU A 101 18.50 -9.86 -46.27
CA GLU A 101 18.71 -8.53 -46.84
C GLU A 101 17.42 -7.70 -46.86
N GLU A 102 16.27 -8.34 -47.15
CA GLU A 102 14.93 -7.73 -47.07
C GLU A 102 14.61 -7.26 -45.64
N ALA A 103 14.89 -8.08 -44.63
CA ALA A 103 14.67 -7.75 -43.23
C ALA A 103 15.53 -6.56 -42.73
N THR A 104 16.76 -6.40 -43.21
CA THR A 104 17.59 -5.22 -42.88
C THR A 104 17.09 -3.93 -43.53
N THR A 105 16.52 -4.02 -44.73
CA THR A 105 15.98 -2.86 -45.44
C THR A 105 14.65 -2.40 -44.81
N GLU A 106 13.80 -3.35 -44.41
CA GLU A 106 12.59 -3.08 -43.62
C GLU A 106 12.92 -2.51 -42.23
N ALA A 107 13.98 -2.99 -41.57
CA ALA A 107 14.41 -2.47 -40.27
C ALA A 107 14.92 -1.02 -40.34
N LEU A 108 15.60 -0.64 -41.43
CA LEU A 108 16.06 0.73 -41.66
C LEU A 108 14.91 1.68 -42.00
N GLN A 109 13.92 1.22 -42.79
CA GLN A 109 12.70 1.99 -43.06
C GLN A 109 11.83 2.13 -41.81
N ALA A 110 11.72 1.09 -40.99
CA ALA A 110 11.01 1.14 -39.72
C ALA A 110 11.65 2.13 -38.75
N LYS A 111 12.99 2.17 -38.67
CA LYS A 111 13.73 3.14 -37.85
C LYS A 111 13.52 4.58 -38.32
N ALA A 112 13.62 4.85 -39.62
CA ALA A 112 13.36 6.17 -40.17
C ALA A 112 11.90 6.64 -39.92
N SER A 113 10.94 5.71 -40.01
CA SER A 113 9.53 6.01 -39.70
C SER A 113 9.28 6.27 -38.21
N PHE A 114 10.10 5.67 -37.33
CA PHE A 114 10.02 5.82 -35.88
C PHE A 114 10.62 7.15 -35.41
N ASP A 115 11.79 7.51 -35.92
CA ASP A 115 12.45 8.79 -35.61
C ASP A 115 11.61 10.00 -36.08
N GLN A 116 10.86 9.84 -37.18
CA GLN A 116 9.92 10.85 -37.67
C GLN A 116 8.68 10.99 -36.76
N ALA A 117 8.17 9.90 -36.19
CA ALA A 117 7.01 9.93 -35.30
C ALA A 117 7.33 10.55 -33.94
N ASP A 118 8.50 10.21 -33.37
CA ASP A 118 8.99 10.77 -32.09
C ASP A 118 9.21 12.27 -32.18
N TRP A 119 9.75 12.75 -33.31
CA TRP A 119 9.91 14.18 -33.58
C TRP A 119 8.55 14.90 -33.69
N LEU A 120 7.57 14.29 -34.38
CA LEU A 120 6.24 14.89 -34.54
C LEU A 120 5.46 14.97 -33.22
N ASP A 121 5.60 13.98 -32.34
CA ASP A 121 4.96 13.99 -31.02
C ASP A 121 5.55 15.05 -30.10
N LYS A 122 6.88 15.14 -30.04
CA LYS A 122 7.56 16.20 -29.28
C LYS A 122 7.16 17.58 -29.79
N THR A 123 7.03 17.71 -31.11
CA THR A 123 6.54 18.95 -31.74
C THR A 123 5.07 19.21 -31.38
N ALA A 124 4.22 18.18 -31.26
CA ALA A 124 2.83 18.32 -30.83
C ALA A 124 2.71 18.82 -29.39
N GLU A 125 3.49 18.24 -28.47
CA GLU A 125 3.52 18.64 -27.05
C GLU A 125 4.04 20.07 -26.90
N GLU A 126 5.11 20.41 -27.61
CA GLU A 126 5.65 21.77 -27.66
C GLU A 126 4.59 22.75 -28.15
N ILE A 127 3.91 22.46 -29.28
CA ILE A 127 2.83 23.29 -29.80
C ILE A 127 1.69 23.42 -28.79
N GLN A 128 1.24 22.32 -28.19
CA GLN A 128 0.10 22.32 -27.25
C GLN A 128 0.35 23.19 -26.03
N SER A 129 1.61 23.28 -25.59
CA SER A 129 2.03 24.10 -24.46
C SER A 129 2.13 25.61 -24.75
N LEU A 130 2.10 26.02 -26.03
CA LEU A 130 2.25 27.42 -26.41
C LEU A 130 1.07 28.27 -25.92
N GLY A 131 1.39 29.36 -25.22
CA GLY A 131 0.46 30.43 -24.94
C GLY A 131 0.05 31.18 -26.21
N VAL A 132 -1.01 32.00 -26.10
CA VAL A 132 -1.53 32.83 -27.21
C VAL A 132 -0.43 33.71 -27.85
N GLU A 133 0.52 34.18 -27.05
CA GLU A 133 1.64 35.01 -27.51
C GLU A 133 2.72 34.21 -28.27
N GLU A 134 2.86 32.93 -27.97
CA GLU A 134 3.94 32.07 -28.49
C GLU A 134 3.53 31.35 -29.78
N VAL A 135 2.23 31.15 -29.99
CA VAL A 135 1.65 30.59 -31.23
C VAL A 135 2.12 31.34 -32.47
N GLY A 136 2.25 32.67 -32.39
CA GLY A 136 2.74 33.49 -33.51
C GLY A 136 4.15 33.12 -33.97
N SER A 137 5.03 32.78 -33.04
CA SER A 137 6.42 32.39 -33.35
C SER A 137 6.47 31.05 -34.06
N TRP A 138 5.61 30.10 -33.66
CA TRP A 138 5.51 28.80 -34.33
C TRP A 138 4.93 28.93 -35.74
N VAL A 139 3.86 29.72 -35.91
CA VAL A 139 3.23 29.97 -37.21
C VAL A 139 4.19 30.65 -38.18
N ARG A 140 4.97 31.62 -37.69
CA ARG A 140 6.03 32.26 -38.48
C ARG A 140 7.06 31.25 -38.95
N ALA A 141 7.63 30.45 -38.04
CA ALA A 141 8.61 29.42 -38.41
C ALA A 141 8.05 28.39 -39.41
N ALA A 142 6.79 28.00 -39.24
CA ALA A 142 6.11 27.08 -40.14
C ALA A 142 5.91 27.62 -41.56
N LEU A 143 5.72 28.94 -41.70
CA LEU A 143 5.56 29.62 -43.00
C LEU A 143 6.92 29.95 -43.63
N GLU A 144 7.90 30.39 -42.85
CA GLU A 144 9.28 30.63 -43.31
C GLU A 144 9.90 29.36 -43.92
N GLU A 145 9.69 28.19 -43.29
CA GLU A 145 10.16 26.91 -43.81
C GLU A 145 9.49 26.51 -45.14
N ALA A 146 8.32 27.09 -45.44
CA ALA A 146 7.61 26.91 -46.72
C ALA A 146 7.94 28.00 -47.75
N SER A 147 9.03 28.74 -47.55
CA SER A 147 9.52 29.81 -48.42
C SER A 147 8.61 31.04 -48.51
N PHE A 148 7.84 31.36 -47.45
CA PHE A 148 7.27 32.70 -47.28
C PHE A 148 8.37 33.57 -46.67
N ASP A 149 8.95 34.49 -47.46
CA ASP A 149 10.14 35.25 -47.11
C ASP A 149 9.82 36.68 -46.62
N GLU A 150 10.84 37.54 -46.53
CA GLU A 150 10.71 38.92 -46.05
C GLU A 150 9.71 39.76 -46.89
N GLU A 151 9.44 39.38 -48.14
CA GLU A 151 8.43 40.06 -48.97
C GLU A 151 6.99 39.72 -48.53
N ASP A 152 6.80 38.62 -47.80
CA ASP A 152 5.52 38.15 -47.24
C ASP A 152 5.35 38.48 -45.74
N GLU A 153 6.25 39.28 -45.15
CA GLU A 153 6.27 39.57 -43.71
C GLU A 153 4.94 40.21 -43.24
N GLU A 154 4.34 41.06 -44.07
CA GLU A 154 3.03 41.68 -43.80
C GLU A 154 1.92 40.63 -43.66
N VAL A 155 1.94 39.60 -44.50
CA VAL A 155 0.96 38.50 -44.50
C VAL A 155 1.16 37.60 -43.28
N VAL A 156 2.41 37.26 -42.95
CA VAL A 156 2.73 36.46 -41.76
C VAL A 156 2.34 37.19 -40.47
N GLN A 157 2.56 38.50 -40.42
CA GLN A 157 2.19 39.34 -39.29
C GLN A 157 0.67 39.50 -39.17
N GLU A 158 -0.06 39.63 -40.28
CA GLU A 158 -1.52 39.68 -40.30
C GLU A 158 -2.14 38.38 -39.77
N ILE A 159 -1.61 37.22 -40.20
CA ILE A 159 -2.07 35.91 -39.72
C ILE A 159 -1.81 35.77 -38.22
N THR A 160 -0.62 36.15 -37.76
CA THR A 160 -0.25 36.08 -36.34
C THR A 160 -1.15 36.97 -35.48
N ASN A 161 -1.40 38.20 -35.93
CA ASN A 161 -2.29 39.14 -35.24
C ASN A 161 -3.74 38.63 -35.19
N THR A 162 -4.19 37.97 -36.26
CA THR A 162 -5.53 37.38 -36.34
C THR A 162 -5.69 36.22 -35.35
N LEU A 163 -4.75 35.27 -35.32
CA LEU A 163 -4.76 34.16 -34.37
C LEU A 163 -4.70 34.65 -32.91
N LYS A 164 -3.89 35.67 -32.65
CA LYS A 164 -3.79 36.32 -31.34
C LYS A 164 -5.08 37.05 -30.95
N GLY A 165 -5.71 37.77 -31.88
CA GLY A 165 -6.99 38.46 -31.67
C GLY A 165 -8.12 37.50 -31.29
N GLU A 166 -8.14 36.32 -31.91
CA GLU A 166 -9.09 35.24 -31.61
C GLU A 166 -8.66 34.37 -30.42
N LYS A 167 -7.58 34.74 -29.72
CA LYS A 167 -7.04 34.05 -28.54
C LYS A 167 -6.75 32.57 -28.77
N ILE A 168 -6.28 32.22 -29.97
CA ILE A 168 -5.92 30.85 -30.32
C ILE A 168 -4.58 30.51 -29.65
N ASN A 169 -4.63 29.59 -28.69
CA ASN A 169 -3.46 29.01 -28.05
C ASN A 169 -3.02 27.72 -28.77
N GLY A 170 -1.92 27.12 -28.32
CA GLY A 170 -1.36 25.89 -28.87
C GLY A 170 -2.34 24.74 -29.06
N ALA A 171 -3.16 24.47 -28.04
CA ALA A 171 -4.19 23.43 -28.09
C ALA A 171 -5.28 23.74 -29.12
N ALA A 172 -5.75 24.99 -29.19
CA ALA A 172 -6.74 25.42 -30.18
C ALA A 172 -6.18 25.40 -31.61
N LEU A 173 -4.90 25.74 -31.79
CA LEU A 173 -4.20 25.71 -33.07
C LEU A 173 -4.19 24.29 -33.67
N LEU A 174 -3.92 23.26 -32.86
CA LEU A 174 -3.91 21.86 -33.32
C LEU A 174 -5.28 21.32 -33.74
N LEU A 175 -6.36 22.01 -33.36
CA LEU A 175 -7.74 21.66 -33.73
C LEU A 175 -8.23 22.41 -34.98
N LEU A 176 -7.50 23.42 -35.46
CA LEU A 176 -7.90 24.21 -36.62
C LEU A 176 -7.87 23.37 -37.90
N LYS A 177 -9.02 23.32 -38.57
CA LYS A 177 -9.16 22.77 -39.92
C LYS A 177 -8.99 23.89 -40.95
N SER A 178 -8.77 23.49 -42.20
CA SER A 178 -8.67 24.45 -43.30
C SER A 178 -9.93 25.32 -43.46
N ASP A 179 -11.11 24.86 -43.04
CA ASP A 179 -12.34 25.64 -43.10
C ASP A 179 -12.37 26.71 -41.99
N ASP A 180 -11.93 26.39 -40.78
CA ASP A 180 -11.84 27.35 -39.67
C ASP A 180 -10.87 28.48 -40.03
N MET A 181 -9.72 28.15 -40.64
CA MET A 181 -8.76 29.14 -41.12
C MET A 181 -9.30 30.03 -42.25
N LYS A 182 -10.28 29.55 -43.02
CA LYS A 182 -10.96 30.36 -44.05
C LYS A 182 -11.88 31.39 -43.38
N GLU A 183 -12.55 31.03 -42.29
CA GLU A 183 -13.39 31.94 -41.50
C GLU A 183 -12.54 33.02 -40.81
N LEU A 184 -11.32 32.66 -40.40
CA LEU A 184 -10.28 33.58 -39.93
C LEU A 184 -9.64 34.44 -41.03
N LYS A 185 -10.15 34.39 -42.27
CA LYS A 185 -9.63 35.14 -43.44
C LYS A 185 -8.15 34.89 -43.76
N ILE A 186 -7.58 33.75 -43.35
CA ILE A 186 -6.20 33.41 -43.66
C ILE A 186 -6.07 33.11 -45.18
N PRO A 187 -5.11 33.72 -45.90
CA PRO A 187 -4.93 33.51 -47.32
C PRO A 187 -4.68 32.04 -47.69
N MET A 188 -5.11 31.65 -48.89
CA MET A 188 -5.13 30.24 -49.31
C MET A 188 -3.75 29.56 -49.33
N GLY A 189 -2.66 30.29 -49.59
CA GLY A 189 -1.30 29.78 -49.56
C GLY A 189 -0.87 29.33 -48.15
N PRO A 190 -0.72 30.28 -47.20
CA PRO A 190 -0.40 29.99 -45.80
C PRO A 190 -1.35 28.97 -45.15
N ARG A 191 -2.65 29.05 -45.47
CA ARG A 191 -3.67 28.12 -44.97
C ARG A 191 -3.37 26.66 -45.33
N LYS A 192 -2.92 26.38 -46.57
CA LYS A 192 -2.59 25.00 -46.98
C LYS A 192 -1.36 24.47 -46.24
N VAL A 193 -0.36 25.32 -46.01
CA VAL A 193 0.86 24.96 -45.28
C VAL A 193 0.54 24.64 -43.83
N LEU A 194 -0.20 25.52 -43.15
CA LEU A 194 -0.58 25.34 -41.75
C LEU A 194 -1.49 24.13 -41.56
N ALA A 195 -2.53 23.96 -42.39
CA ALA A 195 -3.41 22.81 -42.32
C ALA A 195 -2.67 21.48 -42.57
N SER A 196 -1.68 21.47 -43.48
CA SER A 196 -0.87 20.28 -43.74
C SER A 196 0.04 19.93 -42.55
N ARG A 197 0.66 20.94 -41.91
CA ARG A 197 1.52 20.72 -40.73
C ARG A 197 0.71 20.28 -39.51
N ILE A 198 -0.40 20.95 -39.23
CA ILE A 198 -1.30 20.56 -38.13
C ILE A 198 -1.81 19.13 -38.36
N ALA A 199 -2.23 18.78 -39.57
CA ALA A 199 -2.67 17.41 -39.87
C ALA A 199 -1.55 16.36 -39.70
N ALA A 200 -0.30 16.70 -40.02
CA ALA A 200 0.83 15.80 -39.82
C ALA A 200 1.12 15.56 -38.33
N VAL A 201 1.05 16.62 -37.52
CA VAL A 201 1.25 16.59 -36.07
C VAL A 201 0.10 15.87 -35.36
N SER A 202 -1.16 16.15 -35.72
CA SER A 202 -2.35 15.53 -35.11
C SER A 202 -2.55 14.04 -35.50
N LYS A 203 -2.00 13.60 -36.64
CA LYS A 203 -2.05 12.20 -37.08
C LYS A 203 -1.01 11.31 -36.36
N ALA A 204 0.11 11.90 -35.91
CA ALA A 204 1.13 11.19 -35.13
C ALA A 204 0.61 10.84 -33.72
N THR A 205 0.01 11.83 -33.05
CA THR A 205 -0.57 11.70 -31.71
C THR A 205 -1.67 10.64 -31.61
N ALA A 206 -2.58 10.57 -32.60
CA ALA A 206 -3.64 9.56 -32.63
C ALA A 206 -3.13 8.10 -32.81
N LYS A 207 -1.99 7.92 -33.50
CA LYS A 207 -1.40 6.58 -33.75
C LYS A 207 -0.67 6.07 -32.50
N VAL A 208 -0.11 6.96 -31.69
CA VAL A 208 0.60 6.62 -30.46
C VAL A 208 -0.34 6.34 -29.30
N GLU A 209 -1.47 7.03 -29.16
CA GLU A 209 -2.51 6.67 -28.17
C GLU A 209 -3.08 5.27 -28.39
N SER A 210 -3.33 4.88 -29.65
CA SER A 210 -3.74 3.50 -30.00
C SER A 210 -2.66 2.49 -29.61
N THR A 211 -1.39 2.78 -29.93
CA THR A 211 -0.28 1.84 -29.68
C THR A 211 0.06 1.74 -28.18
N LEU A 212 -0.05 2.84 -27.42
CA LEU A 212 0.11 2.86 -25.96
C LEU A 212 -1.03 2.14 -25.25
N THR A 213 -2.26 2.28 -25.74
CA THR A 213 -3.43 1.57 -25.17
C THR A 213 -3.31 0.07 -25.42
N ASP A 214 -2.89 -0.33 -26.62
CA ASP A 214 -2.63 -1.72 -26.97
C ASP A 214 -1.43 -2.30 -26.20
N MET A 215 -0.34 -1.55 -26.05
CA MET A 215 0.81 -1.95 -25.22
C MET A 215 0.43 -2.03 -23.74
N ALA A 216 -0.37 -1.10 -23.21
CA ALA A 216 -0.83 -1.14 -21.83
C ALA A 216 -1.75 -2.34 -21.56
N LEU A 217 -2.58 -2.72 -22.54
CA LEU A 217 -3.40 -3.93 -22.49
C LEU A 217 -2.54 -5.19 -22.57
N VAL A 218 -1.54 -5.24 -23.46
CA VAL A 218 -0.59 -6.35 -23.58
C VAL A 218 0.28 -6.47 -22.32
N VAL A 219 0.74 -5.38 -21.74
CA VAL A 219 1.50 -5.38 -20.48
C VAL A 219 0.62 -5.75 -19.30
N LYS A 220 -0.63 -5.25 -19.21
CA LYS A 220 -1.57 -5.71 -18.18
C LYS A 220 -1.91 -7.18 -18.34
N ALA A 221 -2.12 -7.66 -19.56
CA ALA A 221 -2.35 -9.07 -19.84
C ALA A 221 -1.13 -9.92 -19.49
N ALA A 222 0.08 -9.49 -19.87
CA ALA A 222 1.33 -10.20 -19.58
C ALA A 222 1.72 -10.15 -18.08
N VAL A 223 1.45 -9.05 -17.37
CA VAL A 223 1.66 -8.96 -15.91
C VAL A 223 0.61 -9.79 -15.18
N LYS A 224 -0.66 -9.71 -15.60
CA LYS A 224 -1.74 -10.55 -15.06
C LYS A 224 -1.43 -12.02 -15.32
N GLU A 225 -0.98 -12.37 -16.52
CA GLU A 225 -0.60 -13.72 -16.91
C GLU A 225 0.71 -14.16 -16.25
N ALA A 226 1.71 -13.31 -16.01
CA ALA A 226 2.88 -13.65 -15.21
C ALA A 226 2.55 -13.85 -13.71
N MET A 227 1.59 -13.09 -13.19
CA MET A 227 1.05 -13.27 -11.84
C MET A 227 0.12 -14.49 -11.74
N PHE A 228 -0.62 -14.85 -12.79
CA PHE A 228 -1.57 -15.98 -12.82
C PHE A 228 -0.93 -17.31 -13.21
N THR A 229 -0.05 -17.31 -14.22
CA THR A 229 0.60 -18.52 -14.71
C THR A 229 1.65 -19.01 -13.76
N GLY A 230 2.20 -18.14 -12.91
CA GLY A 230 3.26 -18.52 -11.99
C GLY A 230 4.38 -19.25 -12.75
N LEU A 231 5.51 -18.57 -12.91
CA LEU A 231 6.71 -19.27 -12.50
C LEU A 231 6.58 -19.54 -10.98
N THR A 232 5.69 -20.48 -10.65
CA THR A 232 5.54 -21.14 -9.37
C THR A 232 6.84 -21.88 -9.24
N VAL A 233 7.86 -21.16 -8.76
CA VAL A 233 8.95 -21.80 -8.06
C VAL A 233 8.24 -22.63 -7.01
N SER A 234 8.18 -23.95 -7.24
CA SER A 234 7.58 -24.89 -6.30
C SER A 234 8.06 -24.51 -4.90
N ARG A 235 7.20 -24.56 -3.88
CA ARG A 235 7.62 -24.23 -2.49
C ARG A 235 8.86 -25.02 -2.08
N THR A 236 9.00 -26.25 -2.60
CA THR A 236 10.22 -27.06 -2.47
C THR A 236 11.45 -26.37 -3.08
N ALA A 237 11.34 -25.81 -4.28
CA ALA A 237 12.42 -25.07 -4.92
C ALA A 237 12.70 -23.73 -4.22
N LEU A 238 11.66 -23.05 -3.72
CA LEU A 238 11.78 -21.82 -2.94
C LEU A 238 12.56 -22.08 -1.64
N TRP A 239 12.23 -23.18 -0.96
CA TRP A 239 12.93 -23.65 0.23
C TRP A 239 14.40 -23.97 -0.06
N LYS A 240 14.68 -24.74 -1.12
CA LYS A 240 16.04 -25.11 -1.50
C LYS A 240 16.91 -23.91 -1.89
N ASP A 241 16.32 -22.88 -2.50
CA ASP A 241 17.00 -21.63 -2.83
C ASP A 241 17.31 -20.79 -1.57
N ALA A 242 16.38 -20.77 -0.62
CA ALA A 242 16.55 -20.06 0.65
C ALA A 242 17.61 -20.71 1.56
N TYR A 243 17.73 -22.05 1.49
CA TYR A 243 18.65 -22.84 2.30
C TYR A 243 20.07 -22.77 1.74
N GLY A 244 20.73 -21.63 1.98
CA GLY A 244 22.09 -21.35 1.54
C GLY A 244 23.18 -21.77 2.53
N PRO A 245 24.46 -21.77 2.13
CA PRO A 245 25.60 -22.15 2.97
C PRO A 245 25.78 -21.28 4.22
N ASP A 246 25.21 -20.07 4.22
CA ASP A 246 25.27 -19.12 5.34
C ASP A 246 24.18 -19.36 6.39
N THR A 247 23.29 -20.33 6.19
CA THR A 247 22.22 -20.66 7.13
C THR A 247 22.84 -21.25 8.40
N LYS A 248 22.61 -20.60 9.54
CA LYS A 248 22.95 -21.18 10.85
C LYS A 248 21.92 -22.24 11.18
N ASP A 249 22.32 -23.50 11.10
CA ASP A 249 21.50 -24.65 11.46
C ASP A 249 21.94 -25.17 12.83
N GLN A 250 21.02 -25.19 13.78
CA GLN A 250 21.30 -25.66 15.14
C GLN A 250 20.17 -26.56 15.65
N GLU A 251 20.55 -27.78 16.03
CA GLU A 251 19.69 -28.66 16.79
C GLU A 251 19.80 -28.33 18.29
N LEU A 252 18.67 -28.41 18.99
CA LEU A 252 18.64 -28.29 20.43
C LEU A 252 19.39 -29.48 21.07
N ARG A 253 20.69 -29.31 21.32
CA ARG A 253 21.49 -30.25 22.13
C ARG A 253 21.24 -30.00 23.61
N GLU A 254 21.14 -31.08 24.37
CA GLU A 254 20.85 -31.17 25.81
C GLU A 254 21.04 -29.86 26.59
N ARG A 255 19.95 -29.12 26.80
CA ARG A 255 19.92 -27.95 27.69
C ARG A 255 19.26 -28.33 29.01
N THR A 256 19.73 -27.79 30.12
CA THR A 256 18.98 -27.85 31.38
C THR A 256 17.70 -27.01 31.26
N GLY A 257 16.54 -27.57 31.63
CA GLY A 257 15.29 -26.84 31.70
C GLY A 257 14.07 -27.68 31.34
N GLU A 258 12.89 -27.05 31.35
CA GLU A 258 11.62 -27.73 31.10
C GLU A 258 11.40 -28.07 29.62
N PRO A 259 10.88 -29.28 29.30
CA PRO A 259 10.40 -29.60 27.97
C PRO A 259 9.14 -28.79 27.66
N VAL A 260 8.81 -28.64 26.38
CA VAL A 260 7.57 -27.96 25.98
C VAL A 260 6.36 -28.79 26.38
N LEU A 261 6.43 -30.11 26.12
CA LEU A 261 5.40 -31.08 26.47
C LEU A 261 5.93 -32.08 27.48
N ASP A 262 5.11 -32.41 28.47
CA ASP A 262 5.35 -33.56 29.33
C ASP A 262 5.02 -34.89 28.60
N ALA A 263 5.34 -36.02 29.22
CA ALA A 263 5.13 -37.34 28.63
C ALA A 263 3.66 -37.65 28.32
N LYS A 264 2.72 -37.15 29.13
CA LYS A 264 1.28 -37.35 28.94
C LYS A 264 0.79 -36.53 27.74
N GLN A 265 1.19 -35.26 27.68
CA GLN A 265 0.89 -34.37 26.56
C GLN A 265 1.49 -34.89 25.26
N LEU A 266 2.73 -35.41 25.28
CA LEU A 266 3.35 -36.01 24.10
C LEU A 266 2.56 -37.22 23.60
N SER A 267 2.13 -38.11 24.50
CA SER A 267 1.26 -39.24 24.13
C SER A 267 -0.05 -38.75 23.49
N SER A 268 -0.69 -37.73 24.05
CA SER A 268 -1.89 -37.12 23.45
C SER A 268 -1.63 -36.48 22.08
N LEU A 269 -0.48 -35.83 21.88
CA LEU A 269 -0.10 -35.23 20.60
C LEU A 269 0.04 -36.29 19.50
N THR A 270 0.64 -37.44 19.81
CA THR A 270 0.86 -38.50 18.82
C THR A 270 -0.46 -39.05 18.23
N GLY A 271 -1.55 -39.00 19.01
CA GLY A 271 -2.88 -39.46 18.62
C GLY A 271 -3.65 -38.52 17.68
N GLN A 272 -3.21 -37.29 17.44
CA GLN A 272 -3.92 -36.33 16.58
C GLN A 272 -3.86 -36.78 15.11
N SER A 273 -4.96 -36.79 14.35
CA SER A 273 -4.98 -37.32 12.98
C SER A 273 -5.05 -36.25 11.89
N THR A 274 -5.41 -35.01 12.24
CA THR A 274 -5.49 -33.88 11.31
C THR A 274 -4.65 -32.68 11.76
N GLU A 275 -4.31 -31.77 10.83
CA GLU A 275 -3.63 -30.50 11.16
C GLU A 275 -4.48 -29.62 12.08
N LYS A 276 -5.80 -29.64 11.87
CA LYS A 276 -6.76 -28.94 12.74
C LYS A 276 -6.72 -29.45 14.18
N ASP A 277 -6.63 -30.77 14.38
CA ASP A 277 -6.53 -31.34 15.71
C ASP A 277 -5.18 -31.02 16.37
N LEU A 278 -4.09 -30.99 15.59
CA LEU A 278 -2.77 -30.53 16.07
C LEU A 278 -2.81 -29.06 16.51
N VAL A 279 -3.47 -28.19 15.74
CA VAL A 279 -3.66 -26.78 16.10
C VAL A 279 -4.46 -26.67 17.40
N ALA A 280 -5.61 -27.34 17.48
CA ALA A 280 -6.47 -27.32 18.67
C ALA A 280 -5.74 -27.81 19.92
N PHE A 281 -4.91 -28.85 19.79
CA PHE A 281 -4.10 -29.39 20.88
C PHE A 281 -2.98 -28.41 21.31
N THR A 282 -2.23 -27.86 20.36
CA THR A 282 -1.03 -27.04 20.65
C THR A 282 -1.35 -25.61 21.05
N LEU A 283 -2.47 -25.05 20.60
CA LEU A 283 -2.88 -23.67 20.87
C LEU A 283 -2.88 -23.29 22.38
N PRO A 284 -3.51 -24.04 23.31
CA PRO A 284 -3.46 -23.69 24.74
C PRO A 284 -2.04 -23.76 25.33
N ILE A 285 -1.19 -24.66 24.83
CA ILE A 285 0.21 -24.77 25.25
C ILE A 285 0.98 -23.52 24.80
N LEU A 286 0.84 -23.12 23.54
CA LEU A 286 1.49 -21.91 23.02
C LEU A 286 1.01 -20.65 23.75
N ARG A 287 -0.29 -20.53 24.06
CA ARG A 287 -0.82 -19.42 24.87
C ARG A 287 -0.20 -19.37 26.27
N SER A 288 0.03 -20.53 26.90
CA SER A 288 0.69 -20.58 28.22
C SER A 288 2.16 -20.13 28.18
N LEU A 289 2.83 -20.29 27.04
CA LEU A 289 4.23 -19.84 26.86
C LEU A 289 4.35 -18.34 26.61
N PHE A 290 3.30 -17.72 26.08
CA PHE A 290 3.25 -16.32 25.69
C PHE A 290 2.02 -15.62 26.30
N PRO A 291 1.94 -15.50 27.63
CA PRO A 291 0.74 -14.98 28.31
C PRO A 291 0.44 -13.51 27.98
N GLU A 292 1.45 -12.75 27.57
CA GLU A 292 1.34 -11.34 27.18
C GLU A 292 0.87 -11.16 25.72
N ASP A 293 0.66 -12.26 24.99
CA ASP A 293 0.40 -12.25 23.56
C ASP A 293 -0.88 -12.99 23.20
N GLN A 294 -1.44 -12.58 22.07
CA GLN A 294 -2.53 -13.31 21.45
C GLN A 294 -1.94 -14.32 20.47
N ILE A 295 -2.13 -15.61 20.79
CA ILE A 295 -1.97 -16.70 19.83
C ILE A 295 -3.35 -17.01 19.25
N VAL A 296 -3.49 -16.79 17.95
CA VAL A 296 -4.76 -16.79 17.23
C VAL A 296 -4.78 -17.94 16.23
N ASP A 297 -5.88 -18.69 16.24
CA ASP A 297 -6.20 -19.65 15.19
C ASP A 297 -6.70 -18.91 13.95
N SER A 298 -5.99 -19.05 12.84
CA SER A 298 -6.33 -18.39 11.58
C SER A 298 -6.68 -19.35 10.45
N GLN A 299 -6.93 -20.64 10.73
CA GLN A 299 -7.27 -21.63 9.71
C GLN A 299 -8.53 -21.26 8.91
N ASN A 300 -9.46 -20.52 9.53
CA ASN A 300 -10.73 -20.09 8.92
C ASN A 300 -10.78 -18.58 8.61
N CYS A 301 -9.64 -17.88 8.71
CA CYS A 301 -9.59 -16.43 8.56
C CYS A 301 -8.91 -16.04 7.25
N ARG A 302 -9.44 -15.02 6.56
CA ARG A 302 -8.73 -14.41 5.43
C ARG A 302 -7.72 -13.40 5.94
N TRP A 303 -6.45 -13.64 5.64
CA TRP A 303 -5.38 -12.70 5.94
C TRP A 303 -5.39 -11.46 5.04
N PRO A 304 -5.07 -10.27 5.58
CA PRO A 304 -5.01 -9.04 4.78
C PRO A 304 -3.97 -9.14 3.66
N GLY A 305 -4.38 -8.87 2.42
CA GLY A 305 -3.49 -8.64 1.27
C GLY A 305 -2.83 -9.86 0.62
N SER A 306 -2.78 -11.03 1.26
CA SER A 306 -2.03 -12.20 0.75
C SER A 306 -2.90 -13.32 0.17
N GLY A 307 -4.17 -13.43 0.60
CA GLY A 307 -5.03 -14.59 0.36
C GLY A 307 -4.55 -15.90 1.00
N LEU A 308 -3.38 -15.89 1.66
CA LEU A 308 -2.77 -17.03 2.34
C LEU A 308 -2.80 -16.78 3.84
N SER A 309 -3.38 -17.72 4.58
CA SER A 309 -3.46 -17.69 6.04
C SER A 309 -2.58 -18.79 6.61
N PRO A 310 -1.65 -18.49 7.55
CA PRO A 310 -1.04 -19.53 8.34
C PRO A 310 -2.07 -20.24 9.22
N ASP A 311 -1.72 -21.41 9.74
CA ASP A 311 -2.56 -22.11 10.72
C ASP A 311 -2.76 -21.29 12.00
N LEU A 312 -1.66 -20.72 12.50
CA LEU A 312 -1.64 -19.88 13.69
C LEU A 312 -0.82 -18.60 13.47
N PHE A 313 -1.09 -17.58 14.27
CA PHE A 313 -0.16 -16.46 14.41
C PHE A 313 -0.13 -15.90 15.81
N ARG A 314 0.99 -15.27 16.13
CA ARG A 314 1.25 -14.56 17.38
C ARG A 314 1.30 -13.07 17.12
N CYS A 315 0.61 -12.29 17.93
CA CYS A 315 0.61 -10.84 17.89
C CYS A 315 0.33 -10.24 19.27
N MET A 316 0.55 -8.94 19.43
CA MET A 316 0.10 -8.21 20.63
C MET A 316 -1.42 -8.04 20.67
N VAL A 317 -2.02 -7.69 19.52
CA VAL A 317 -3.45 -7.43 19.35
C VAL A 317 -3.90 -7.88 17.97
N CYS A 318 -5.09 -8.48 17.87
CA CYS A 318 -5.75 -8.84 16.62
C CYS A 318 -7.11 -8.15 16.48
N ASN A 319 -7.59 -8.01 15.25
CA ASN A 319 -8.95 -7.59 14.98
C ASN A 319 -9.88 -8.77 15.22
N GLY A 320 -10.81 -8.63 16.15
CA GLY A 320 -11.71 -9.70 16.57
C GLY A 320 -11.28 -10.26 17.93
N ASN A 321 -11.45 -11.56 18.12
CA ASN A 321 -11.00 -12.25 19.33
C ASN A 321 -9.94 -13.30 18.96
N ALA A 322 -9.30 -13.87 19.98
CA ALA A 322 -8.25 -14.87 19.76
C ALA A 322 -8.73 -16.20 19.12
N ALA A 323 -10.05 -16.38 18.91
CA ALA A 323 -10.63 -17.57 18.28
C ALA A 323 -10.84 -17.42 16.77
N SER A 324 -10.91 -16.19 16.24
CA SER A 324 -11.19 -15.94 14.81
C SER A 324 -10.63 -14.59 14.32
N GLY A 325 -9.54 -14.14 14.93
CA GLY A 325 -9.00 -12.81 14.69
C GLY A 325 -8.13 -12.73 13.44
N THR A 326 -7.98 -11.53 12.90
CA THR A 326 -7.00 -11.24 11.84
C THR A 326 -5.99 -10.21 12.33
N PRO A 327 -4.73 -10.27 11.86
CA PRO A 327 -3.78 -9.21 12.20
C PRO A 327 -4.22 -7.89 11.55
N TYR A 328 -3.97 -6.78 12.24
CA TYR A 328 -4.08 -5.46 11.62
C TYR A 328 -2.98 -5.31 10.57
N LYS A 329 -3.32 -4.77 9.39
CA LYS A 329 -2.38 -4.63 8.26
C LYS A 329 -1.15 -3.82 8.67
N GLU A 330 -1.36 -2.78 9.45
CA GLU A 330 -0.39 -1.84 9.99
C GLU A 330 0.49 -2.46 11.08
N MET A 331 0.10 -3.63 11.61
CA MET A 331 0.79 -4.37 12.67
C MET A 331 1.44 -5.67 12.18
N LEU A 332 1.39 -5.97 10.86
CA LEU A 332 1.96 -7.19 10.30
C LEU A 332 3.48 -7.33 10.52
N ASP A 333 4.18 -6.22 10.78
CA ASP A 333 5.60 -6.22 11.16
C ASP A 333 5.85 -6.64 12.62
N CYS A 334 4.79 -6.84 13.41
CA CYS A 334 4.81 -7.30 14.80
C CYS A 334 4.22 -8.71 14.96
N VAL A 335 4.10 -9.45 13.85
CA VAL A 335 3.50 -10.79 13.81
C VAL A 335 4.56 -11.87 13.63
N SER A 336 4.41 -12.97 14.37
CA SER A 336 5.07 -14.25 14.06
C SER A 336 4.03 -15.26 13.57
N VAL A 337 4.38 -16.06 12.56
CA VAL A 337 3.44 -17.01 11.92
C VAL A 337 3.83 -18.45 12.24
N PHE A 338 2.84 -19.30 12.50
CA PHE A 338 3.08 -20.73 12.75
C PHE A 338 2.26 -21.65 11.84
N GLU A 339 2.88 -22.77 11.45
CA GLU A 339 2.30 -23.81 10.61
C GLU A 339 2.28 -25.15 11.33
N ALA A 340 1.13 -25.81 11.33
CA ALA A 340 0.97 -27.16 11.84
C ALA A 340 0.96 -28.14 10.66
N LYS A 341 1.73 -29.22 10.75
CA LYS A 341 1.75 -30.26 9.71
C LYS A 341 1.72 -31.63 10.35
N LEU A 342 1.13 -32.62 9.66
CA LEU A 342 1.18 -34.01 10.13
C LEU A 342 2.60 -34.60 10.02
N ALA A 343 3.37 -34.12 9.04
CA ALA A 343 4.79 -34.40 8.88
C ALA A 343 5.45 -33.22 8.15
N ILE A 344 6.55 -32.71 8.68
CA ILE A 344 7.28 -31.61 8.06
C ILE A 344 8.00 -32.09 6.78
N LYS A 345 7.63 -31.50 5.65
CA LYS A 345 8.21 -31.74 4.31
C LYS A 345 8.77 -30.45 3.71
N ASP A 346 9.60 -30.55 2.68
CA ASP A 346 10.17 -29.38 1.99
C ASP A 346 9.10 -28.42 1.45
N ASP A 347 7.96 -28.94 0.97
CA ASP A 347 6.85 -28.10 0.52
C ASP A 347 6.28 -27.24 1.67
N SER A 348 6.07 -27.83 2.85
CA SER A 348 5.60 -27.12 4.03
C SER A 348 6.63 -26.14 4.61
N ARG A 349 7.93 -26.45 4.51
CA ARG A 349 9.00 -25.50 4.85
C ARG A 349 8.97 -24.29 3.91
N GLY A 350 8.77 -24.54 2.62
CA GLY A 350 8.59 -23.49 1.62
C GLY A 350 7.34 -22.65 1.86
N GLN A 351 6.25 -23.25 2.35
CA GLN A 351 5.03 -22.53 2.74
C GLN A 351 5.27 -21.55 3.91
N LEU A 352 5.89 -22.01 5.01
CA LEU A 352 6.26 -21.11 6.11
C LEU A 352 7.17 -19.98 5.62
N TYR A 353 8.21 -20.31 4.85
CA TYR A 353 9.15 -19.33 4.32
C TYR A 353 8.47 -18.29 3.41
N GLU A 354 7.50 -18.73 2.59
CA GLU A 354 6.69 -17.84 1.75
C GLU A 354 5.92 -16.81 2.61
N TYR A 355 5.32 -17.24 3.72
CA TYR A 355 4.64 -16.31 4.64
C TYR A 355 5.61 -15.30 5.23
N LEU A 356 6.79 -15.75 5.69
CA LEU A 356 7.78 -14.87 6.29
C LEU A 356 8.33 -13.84 5.30
N CYS A 357 8.45 -14.19 4.01
CA CYS A 357 8.82 -13.26 2.95
C CYS A 357 7.76 -12.18 2.71
N ARG A 358 6.48 -12.51 2.88
CA ARG A 358 5.35 -11.59 2.67
C ARG A 358 5.14 -10.59 3.81
N LEU A 359 5.68 -10.86 5.01
CA LEU A 359 5.59 -9.90 6.12
C LEU A 359 6.37 -8.62 5.80
N PRO A 360 5.86 -7.42 6.15
CA PRO A 360 6.49 -6.14 5.79
C PRO A 360 7.75 -5.83 6.61
N SER A 361 8.04 -6.60 7.66
CA SER A 361 9.24 -6.40 8.47
C SER A 361 10.51 -6.84 7.75
N LYS A 362 11.60 -6.09 7.97
CA LYS A 362 12.96 -6.47 7.54
C LYS A 362 13.42 -7.80 8.14
N HIS A 363 12.95 -8.12 9.34
CA HIS A 363 13.19 -9.38 10.02
C HIS A 363 11.86 -10.05 10.35
N ALA A 364 11.71 -11.32 9.99
CA ALA A 364 10.52 -12.08 10.30
C ALA A 364 10.90 -13.40 10.98
N ARG A 365 10.06 -13.83 11.92
CA ARG A 365 10.20 -15.10 12.61
C ARG A 365 8.93 -15.93 12.52
N GLY A 366 9.10 -17.23 12.47
CA GLY A 366 7.99 -18.17 12.44
C GLY A 366 8.39 -19.54 12.93
N MET A 367 7.40 -20.42 13.02
CA MET A 367 7.56 -21.78 13.51
C MET A 367 6.77 -22.73 12.61
N ILE A 368 7.34 -23.88 12.27
CA ILE A 368 6.59 -25.00 11.71
C ILE A 368 6.71 -26.17 12.67
N PHE A 369 5.64 -26.92 12.86
CA PHE A 369 5.65 -28.02 13.82
C PHE A 369 4.80 -29.20 13.39
N ASP A 370 5.16 -30.38 13.88
CA ASP A 370 4.41 -31.62 13.73
C ASP A 370 4.38 -32.41 15.04
N LYS A 371 4.06 -33.70 14.98
CA LYS A 371 4.04 -34.58 16.17
C LYS A 371 5.42 -34.84 16.78
N SER A 372 6.47 -34.73 15.97
CA SER A 372 7.83 -35.06 16.37
C SER A 372 8.54 -33.88 17.05
N GLY A 373 8.22 -32.66 16.63
CA GLY A 373 8.86 -31.45 17.13
C GLY A 373 8.47 -30.20 16.36
N PHE A 374 9.40 -29.25 16.35
CA PHE A 374 9.24 -27.95 15.72
C PHE A 374 10.56 -27.47 15.07
N GLU A 375 10.44 -26.65 14.02
CA GLU A 375 11.51 -25.88 13.42
C GLU A 375 11.20 -24.37 13.52
N LEU A 376 12.17 -23.56 13.93
CA LEU A 376 12.07 -22.11 14.12
C LEU A 376 12.90 -21.38 13.09
N TYR A 377 12.30 -20.41 12.40
CA TYR A 377 12.90 -19.74 11.25
C TYR A 377 13.08 -18.26 11.53
N HIS A 378 14.28 -17.72 11.28
CA HIS A 378 14.54 -16.29 11.25
C HIS A 378 15.00 -15.91 9.86
N VAL A 379 14.23 -15.04 9.21
CA VAL A 379 14.57 -14.52 7.87
C VAL A 379 14.81 -13.02 7.92
N ALA A 380 15.65 -12.52 7.01
CA ALA A 380 15.88 -11.10 6.85
C ALA A 380 16.00 -10.66 5.39
N GLY A 381 15.47 -9.50 5.05
CA GLY A 381 15.53 -8.94 3.70
C GLY A 381 14.73 -7.65 3.58
N GLN A 382 14.68 -7.07 2.38
CA GLN A 382 13.86 -5.88 2.17
C GLN A 382 12.36 -6.25 2.15
N PRO A 383 11.47 -5.35 2.59
CA PRO A 383 10.04 -5.55 2.45
C PRO A 383 9.67 -5.76 0.98
N GLY A 384 8.83 -6.76 0.69
CA GLY A 384 8.41 -7.07 -0.68
C GLY A 384 9.45 -7.82 -1.54
N SER A 385 10.62 -8.18 -0.99
CA SER A 385 11.61 -9.01 -1.67
C SER A 385 11.69 -10.41 -1.05
N ARG A 386 12.43 -11.32 -1.72
CA ARG A 386 12.92 -12.54 -1.05
C ARG A 386 13.78 -12.15 0.16
N LYS A 387 13.74 -12.97 1.21
CA LYS A 387 14.47 -12.76 2.47
C LYS A 387 15.45 -13.91 2.67
N ALA A 388 16.69 -13.64 3.03
CA ALA A 388 17.64 -14.68 3.38
C ALA A 388 17.20 -15.41 4.65
N LEU A 389 17.30 -16.74 4.66
CA LEU A 389 17.17 -17.53 5.89
C LEU A 389 18.47 -17.39 6.69
N LEU A 390 18.39 -16.75 7.85
CA LEU A 390 19.54 -16.48 8.70
C LEU A 390 19.79 -17.60 9.71
N GLU A 391 18.70 -18.11 10.28
CA GLU A 391 18.75 -19.08 11.37
C GLU A 391 17.61 -20.08 11.23
N ARG A 392 17.95 -21.36 11.41
CA ARG A 392 17.01 -22.46 11.58
C ARG A 392 17.35 -23.22 12.86
N LEU A 393 16.38 -23.32 13.77
CA LEU A 393 16.53 -24.10 15.00
C LEU A 393 15.52 -25.25 15.04
N CYS A 394 16.00 -26.47 15.27
CA CYS A 394 15.15 -27.66 15.37
C CYS A 394 15.08 -28.14 16.82
N GLY A 395 13.89 -28.50 17.29
CA GLY A 395 13.68 -29.01 18.64
C GLY A 395 12.57 -30.05 18.74
N ALA A 396 12.77 -31.08 19.57
CA ALA A 396 11.72 -32.01 19.94
C ALA A 396 10.85 -31.42 21.06
N TRP A 397 9.56 -31.76 21.08
CA TRP A 397 8.64 -31.27 22.12
C TRP A 397 9.03 -31.67 23.54
N SER A 398 9.61 -32.87 23.69
CA SER A 398 10.10 -33.42 24.96
C SER A 398 11.53 -33.01 25.30
N ALA A 399 12.21 -32.24 24.44
CA ALA A 399 13.59 -31.87 24.66
C ALA A 399 13.72 -30.90 25.85
N PRO A 400 14.58 -31.22 26.84
CA PRO A 400 14.88 -30.31 27.95
C PRO A 400 15.29 -28.91 27.46
N GLY A 401 14.72 -27.88 28.08
CA GLY A 401 14.95 -26.48 27.73
C GLY A 401 14.13 -25.96 26.53
N GLY A 402 13.27 -26.77 25.93
CA GLY A 402 12.44 -26.38 24.78
C GLY A 402 11.53 -25.16 25.05
N LYS A 403 10.94 -25.04 26.26
CA LYS A 403 10.13 -23.85 26.61
C LYS A 403 10.95 -22.56 26.61
N LYS A 404 12.20 -22.64 27.07
CA LYS A 404 13.10 -21.48 27.10
C LYS A 404 13.51 -21.11 25.67
N LEU A 405 13.85 -22.10 24.84
CA LEU A 405 14.17 -21.89 23.43
C LEU A 405 13.05 -21.16 22.69
N LEU A 406 11.81 -21.65 22.78
CA LEU A 406 10.67 -21.02 22.11
C LEU A 406 10.47 -19.58 22.57
N ARG A 407 10.53 -19.34 23.88
CA ARG A 407 10.41 -17.99 24.45
C ARG A 407 11.52 -17.08 23.96
N ASP A 408 12.78 -17.49 24.10
CA ASP A 408 13.93 -16.68 23.71
C ASP A 408 13.89 -16.35 22.21
N PHE A 409 13.64 -17.35 21.35
CA PHE A 409 13.60 -17.16 19.91
C PHE A 409 12.50 -16.18 19.47
N LEU A 410 11.26 -16.44 19.91
CA LEU A 410 10.10 -15.62 19.54
C LEU A 410 10.06 -14.29 20.30
N SER A 411 10.84 -14.12 21.38
CA SER A 411 10.91 -12.85 22.11
C SER A 411 11.70 -11.74 21.40
N HIS A 412 12.45 -12.02 20.32
CA HIS A 412 13.01 -10.90 19.57
C HIS A 412 11.96 -10.26 18.66
N TYR A 413 11.55 -9.11 19.12
CA TYR A 413 10.49 -8.28 18.59
C TYR A 413 11.03 -7.33 17.53
N SER A 414 10.15 -6.91 16.61
CA SER A 414 10.46 -5.81 15.71
C SER A 414 10.67 -4.51 16.51
N PRO A 415 11.33 -3.48 15.95
CA PRO A 415 11.47 -2.19 16.62
C PRO A 415 10.13 -1.62 17.12
N TRP A 416 9.07 -1.75 16.31
CA TRP A 416 7.72 -1.34 16.69
C TRP A 416 7.15 -2.13 17.85
N GLU A 417 7.23 -3.46 17.80
CA GLU A 417 6.72 -4.31 18.88
C GLU A 417 7.47 -4.07 20.20
N ARG A 418 8.79 -3.84 20.15
CA ARG A 418 9.56 -3.45 21.35
C ARG A 418 9.09 -2.13 21.92
N LEU A 419 8.90 -1.11 21.08
CA LEU A 419 8.44 0.20 21.50
C LEU A 419 7.08 0.08 22.20
N LEU A 420 6.10 -0.54 21.52
CA LEU A 420 4.75 -0.67 22.06
C LEU A 420 4.70 -1.46 23.37
N ARG A 421 5.46 -2.55 23.49
CA ARG A 421 5.57 -3.32 24.73
C ARG A 421 6.20 -2.51 25.86
N GLN A 422 7.28 -1.77 25.59
CA GLN A 422 7.91 -0.93 26.59
C GLN A 422 6.99 0.23 27.02
N SER A 423 6.26 0.85 26.09
CA SER A 423 5.25 1.85 26.38
C SER A 423 4.13 1.31 27.27
N LEU A 424 3.58 0.12 26.96
CA LEU A 424 2.56 -0.55 27.77
C LEU A 424 3.06 -0.84 29.19
N ARG A 425 4.28 -1.38 29.32
CA ARG A 425 4.90 -1.65 30.64
C ARG A 425 5.09 -0.39 31.45
N GLN A 426 5.62 0.67 30.85
CA GLN A 426 5.83 1.96 31.53
C GLN A 426 4.50 2.62 31.90
N ALA A 427 3.44 2.42 31.10
CA ALA A 427 2.09 2.89 31.39
C ALA A 427 1.35 2.03 32.45
N GLY A 428 1.90 0.88 32.83
CA GLY A 428 1.22 -0.09 33.70
C GLY A 428 -0.06 -0.65 33.06
N ALA A 429 -0.06 -0.85 31.75
CA ALA A 429 -1.25 -1.15 30.97
C ALA A 429 -1.09 -2.42 30.13
N VAL A 430 -2.22 -3.08 29.83
CA VAL A 430 -2.33 -4.21 28.92
C VAL A 430 -3.07 -3.80 27.65
N PRO A 431 -2.67 -4.29 26.46
CA PRO A 431 -3.29 -3.86 25.22
C PRO A 431 -4.67 -4.49 25.02
N VAL A 432 -5.61 -3.74 24.46
CA VAL A 432 -6.97 -4.20 24.16
C VAL A 432 -7.19 -4.28 22.66
N ALA A 433 -6.88 -3.21 21.94
CA ALA A 433 -7.12 -3.09 20.51
C ALA A 433 -6.11 -2.17 19.84
N PHE A 434 -5.95 -2.31 18.53
CA PHE A 434 -5.25 -1.32 17.72
C PHE A 434 -6.26 -0.26 17.27
N LEU A 435 -5.97 1.01 17.56
CA LEU A 435 -6.84 2.13 17.23
C LEU A 435 -6.45 2.76 15.89
N GLY A 436 -5.20 2.65 15.46
CA GLY A 436 -4.77 3.15 14.14
C GLY A 436 -3.29 3.47 14.07
N SER A 437 -2.83 3.88 12.89
CA SER A 437 -1.50 4.45 12.69
C SER A 437 -1.58 5.73 11.87
N GLY A 438 -0.87 6.77 12.31
CA GLY A 438 -0.64 7.98 11.54
C GLY A 438 0.65 7.90 10.72
N ALA A 439 1.11 9.05 10.23
CA ALA A 439 2.35 9.14 9.43
C ALA A 439 3.58 8.59 10.18
N PHE A 440 3.67 8.85 11.49
CA PHE A 440 4.84 8.53 12.31
C PHE A 440 4.54 7.62 13.51
N GLY A 441 3.27 7.44 13.86
CA GLY A 441 2.86 6.86 15.12
C GLY A 441 1.84 5.72 15.00
N ARG A 442 1.76 4.91 16.05
CA ARG A 442 0.74 3.87 16.25
C ARG A 442 -0.02 4.12 17.53
N VAL A 443 -1.31 3.88 17.51
CA VAL A 443 -2.21 4.09 18.65
C VAL A 443 -2.79 2.75 19.07
N LEU A 444 -2.61 2.41 20.34
CA LEU A 444 -3.25 1.26 20.98
C LEU A 444 -4.30 1.73 21.97
N GLU A 445 -5.41 1.03 22.01
CA GLU A 445 -6.25 1.01 23.19
C GLU A 445 -5.59 0.11 24.23
N ALA A 446 -5.54 0.56 25.48
CA ALA A 446 -5.04 -0.23 26.59
C ALA A 446 -5.92 -0.08 27.82
N GLN A 447 -5.83 -1.06 28.72
CA GLN A 447 -6.45 -1.02 30.04
C GLN A 447 -5.38 -0.98 31.12
N ARG A 448 -5.58 -0.15 32.13
CA ARG A 448 -4.76 -0.15 33.34
C ARG A 448 -5.65 -0.12 34.56
N GLU A 449 -5.19 -0.72 35.65
CA GLU A 449 -5.86 -0.64 36.93
C GLU A 449 -5.29 0.53 37.75
N ARG A 450 -6.16 1.43 38.19
CA ARG A 450 -5.81 2.57 39.05
C ARG A 450 -6.87 2.77 40.10
N ASN A 451 -6.48 2.76 41.39
CA ASN A 451 -7.40 2.92 42.52
C ASN A 451 -8.59 1.94 42.46
N GLU A 452 -8.31 0.65 42.19
CA GLU A 452 -9.31 -0.44 42.05
C GLU A 452 -10.32 -0.21 40.90
N LYS A 453 -10.03 0.71 39.97
CA LYS A 453 -10.82 0.95 38.78
C LYS A 453 -10.02 0.63 37.53
N ILE A 454 -10.68 -0.06 36.58
CA ILE A 454 -10.14 -0.31 35.26
C ILE A 454 -10.38 0.94 34.41
N GLU A 455 -9.30 1.62 34.03
CA GLU A 455 -9.31 2.75 33.09
C GLU A 455 -8.99 2.25 31.69
N ARG A 456 -9.81 2.63 30.69
CA ARG A 456 -9.47 2.49 29.27
C ARG A 456 -8.76 3.75 28.82
N ILE A 457 -7.56 3.59 28.25
CA ILE A 457 -6.69 4.67 27.80
C ILE A 457 -6.27 4.43 26.35
N ALA A 458 -5.83 5.47 25.65
CA ALA A 458 -5.12 5.33 24.39
C ALA A 458 -3.63 5.64 24.58
N ILE A 459 -2.77 4.80 24.02
CA ILE A 459 -1.32 4.98 24.00
C ILE A 459 -0.90 5.25 22.56
N LYS A 460 -0.39 6.45 22.30
CA LYS A 460 0.21 6.82 21.01
C LYS A 460 1.72 6.71 21.13
N ALA A 461 2.34 5.88 20.29
CA ALA A 461 3.78 5.66 20.25
C ALA A 461 4.37 6.05 18.89
N VAL A 462 5.56 6.63 18.90
CA VAL A 462 6.27 7.13 17.72
C VAL A 462 7.68 6.54 17.70
N LEU A 463 8.05 5.87 16.60
CA LEU A 463 9.34 5.20 16.48
C LEU A 463 10.44 6.19 16.06
N ALA A 464 11.56 6.22 16.78
CA ALA A 464 12.65 7.17 16.51
C ALA A 464 13.25 7.02 15.11
N ALA A 465 13.35 5.80 14.60
CA ALA A 465 13.89 5.53 13.26
C ALA A 465 12.99 6.02 12.10
N GLY A 466 11.78 6.49 12.40
CA GLY A 466 10.78 6.89 11.40
C GLY A 466 10.47 8.39 11.37
N VAL A 467 11.05 9.19 12.27
CA VAL A 467 10.77 10.63 12.34
C VAL A 467 11.86 11.44 11.63
N PRO A 468 11.51 12.55 10.96
CA PRO A 468 12.49 13.44 10.35
C PRO A 468 13.29 14.22 11.42
N ASP A 469 14.47 14.72 11.02
CA ASP A 469 15.27 15.60 11.87
C ASP A 469 14.46 16.85 12.27
N GLY A 470 14.54 17.24 13.56
CA GLY A 470 13.79 18.37 14.10
C GLY A 470 12.33 18.06 14.48
N PHE A 471 11.85 16.83 14.28
CA PHE A 471 10.57 16.39 14.83
C PHE A 471 10.59 16.48 16.35
N SER A 472 9.58 17.14 16.95
CA SER A 472 9.41 17.23 18.40
C SER A 472 8.22 16.35 18.84
N PRO A 473 8.47 15.15 19.40
CA PRO A 473 7.43 14.24 19.85
C PRO A 473 6.53 14.81 20.95
N GLY A 474 7.02 15.82 21.69
CA GLY A 474 6.28 16.48 22.77
C GLY A 474 5.37 17.61 22.31
N ALA A 475 5.60 18.18 21.12
CA ALA A 475 4.91 19.39 20.68
C ALA A 475 3.39 19.21 20.56
N GLU A 476 2.94 18.06 20.04
CA GLU A 476 1.52 17.68 20.01
C GLU A 476 0.91 17.69 21.42
N VAL A 477 1.57 17.04 22.38
CA VAL A 477 1.09 16.95 23.77
C VAL A 477 0.99 18.33 24.42
N GLU A 478 1.96 19.20 24.16
CA GLU A 478 1.97 20.58 24.68
C GLU A 478 0.80 21.41 24.12
N VAL A 479 0.52 21.31 22.82
CA VAL A 479 -0.63 21.99 22.20
C VAL A 479 -1.93 21.46 22.78
N MET A 480 -2.10 20.14 22.88
CA MET A 480 -3.30 19.52 23.44
C MET A 480 -3.53 19.93 24.89
N LYS A 481 -2.48 20.00 25.72
CA LYS A 481 -2.57 20.48 27.11
C LYS A 481 -3.05 21.93 27.20
N ARG A 482 -2.49 22.82 26.36
CA ARG A 482 -2.89 24.24 26.34
C ARG A 482 -4.32 24.42 25.84
N ALA A 483 -4.72 23.69 24.79
CA ALA A 483 -6.09 23.72 24.27
C ALA A 483 -7.09 23.21 25.32
N LEU A 484 -6.78 22.12 26.02
CA LEU A 484 -7.61 21.61 27.11
C LEU A 484 -7.75 22.63 28.25
N GLN A 485 -6.66 23.30 28.64
CA GLN A 485 -6.68 24.35 29.67
C GLN A 485 -7.55 25.56 29.27
N ALA A 486 -7.64 25.85 27.98
CA ALA A 486 -8.53 26.87 27.43
C ALA A 486 -10.00 26.40 27.29
N GLY A 487 -10.32 25.17 27.69
CA GLY A 487 -11.67 24.62 27.61
C GLY A 487 -12.07 24.12 26.22
N CYS A 488 -11.12 23.92 25.30
CA CYS A 488 -11.40 23.40 23.97
C CYS A 488 -11.79 21.90 23.99
N PRO A 489 -12.55 21.43 22.99
CA PRO A 489 -12.95 20.03 22.88
C PRO A 489 -11.79 19.16 22.38
N VAL A 490 -10.84 18.84 23.26
CA VAL A 490 -9.64 18.03 22.98
C VAL A 490 -9.57 16.86 23.94
N VAL A 491 -9.16 15.69 23.45
CA VAL A 491 -8.99 14.53 24.33
C VAL A 491 -7.86 14.80 25.30
N ALA A 492 -8.11 14.60 26.60
CA ALA A 492 -7.15 15.01 27.62
C ALA A 492 -5.87 14.15 27.60
N PRO A 493 -4.68 14.74 27.39
CA PRO A 493 -3.43 14.03 27.60
C PRO A 493 -3.24 13.74 29.10
N SER A 494 -3.00 12.47 29.44
CA SER A 494 -2.77 12.00 30.80
C SER A 494 -1.31 12.05 31.23
N SER A 495 -0.38 12.19 30.29
CA SER A 495 1.06 12.18 30.54
C SER A 495 1.74 13.28 29.72
N ASP A 496 2.98 13.60 30.08
CA ASP A 496 3.92 14.17 29.13
C ASP A 496 4.28 13.15 28.05
N CYS A 497 5.04 13.61 27.05
CA CYS A 497 5.69 12.71 26.12
C CYS A 497 6.86 12.02 26.82
N ILE A 498 6.84 10.69 26.83
CA ILE A 498 7.78 9.84 27.56
C ILE A 498 8.73 9.21 26.56
N GLU A 499 10.03 9.38 26.79
CA GLU A 499 11.08 8.74 26.01
C GLU A 499 11.25 7.27 26.40
N VAL A 500 11.34 6.41 25.39
CA VAL A 500 11.58 4.98 25.53
C VAL A 500 12.99 4.68 25.07
N VAL A 501 13.85 4.32 26.04
CA VAL A 501 15.26 4.01 25.80
C VAL A 501 15.49 2.50 25.91
N GLU A 502 16.28 1.97 25.00
CA GLU A 502 16.76 0.59 25.04
C GLU A 502 18.29 0.58 25.07
N GLY A 503 18.85 0.24 26.23
CA GLY A 503 20.29 0.39 26.48
C GLY A 503 20.69 1.86 26.44
N ALA A 504 21.54 2.24 25.49
CA ALA A 504 21.99 3.63 25.28
C ALA A 504 21.31 4.32 24.07
N LYS A 505 20.31 3.69 23.45
CA LYS A 505 19.66 4.20 22.24
C LYS A 505 18.20 4.54 22.52
N VAL A 506 17.76 5.70 22.03
CA VAL A 506 16.33 6.04 22.00
C VAL A 506 15.64 5.15 20.98
N LEU A 507 14.67 4.37 21.45
CA LEU A 507 13.84 3.53 20.60
C LEU A 507 12.67 4.33 20.01
N GLY A 508 12.11 5.24 20.80
CA GLY A 508 10.99 6.10 20.40
C GLY A 508 10.40 6.85 21.58
N TRP A 509 9.21 7.36 21.41
CA TRP A 509 8.46 8.08 22.43
C TRP A 509 7.01 7.61 22.49
N PHE A 510 6.33 7.85 23.59
CA PHE A 510 4.89 7.67 23.68
C PHE A 510 4.23 8.66 24.62
N HIS A 511 2.92 8.82 24.48
CA HIS A 511 2.09 9.52 25.46
C HIS A 511 0.74 8.83 25.62
N ILE A 512 0.07 9.15 26.72
CA ILE A 512 -1.21 8.56 27.11
C ILE A 512 -2.30 9.60 26.95
N LEU A 513 -3.39 9.24 26.29
CA LEU A 513 -4.66 9.97 26.25
C LEU A 513 -5.66 9.29 27.21
N ARG A 514 -6.37 10.08 28.02
CA ARG A 514 -7.25 9.57 29.09
C ARG A 514 -8.44 8.80 28.57
N ASP A 515 -9.05 9.28 27.49
CA ASP A 515 -10.31 8.76 27.00
C ASP A 515 -10.13 8.10 25.63
N VAL A 516 -10.80 6.97 25.44
CA VAL A 516 -10.85 6.27 24.16
C VAL A 516 -12.21 6.55 23.54
N GLY A 517 -12.24 7.46 22.57
CA GLY A 517 -13.46 7.80 21.86
C GLY A 517 -13.79 6.80 20.74
N THR A 518 -15.01 6.93 20.20
CA THR A 518 -15.41 6.16 19.02
C THR A 518 -15.15 6.99 17.75
N PRO A 519 -14.67 6.37 16.65
CA PRO A 519 -14.55 7.05 15.36
C PRO A 519 -15.89 7.65 14.93
N VAL A 520 -15.86 8.80 14.26
CA VAL A 520 -17.06 9.46 13.73
C VAL A 520 -17.36 8.93 12.33
N PRO A 521 -18.49 8.24 12.10
CA PRO A 521 -18.93 7.86 10.76
C PRO A 521 -19.24 9.10 9.89
N LEU A 522 -18.94 9.05 8.60
CA LEU A 522 -19.14 10.18 7.68
C LEU A 522 -20.61 10.64 7.63
N ASP A 523 -21.55 9.71 7.58
CA ASP A 523 -22.98 9.99 7.60
C ASP A 523 -23.42 10.72 8.88
N MET A 524 -22.87 10.32 10.03
CA MET A 524 -23.10 11.02 11.29
C MET A 524 -22.46 12.41 11.29
N ALA A 525 -21.23 12.53 10.79
CA ALA A 525 -20.52 13.79 10.69
C ALA A 525 -21.28 14.78 9.80
N GLN A 526 -21.81 14.32 8.68
CA GLN A 526 -22.65 15.10 7.77
C GLN A 526 -23.98 15.47 8.41
N ALA A 527 -24.65 14.55 9.10
CA ALA A 527 -25.92 14.82 9.79
C ALA A 527 -25.76 15.83 10.95
N ARG A 528 -24.60 15.83 11.61
CA ARG A 528 -24.29 16.67 12.78
C ARG A 528 -23.20 17.69 12.50
N TRP A 529 -23.02 18.07 11.23
CA TRP A 529 -21.93 18.95 10.79
C TRP A 529 -21.88 20.29 11.56
N PRO A 530 -22.99 20.93 11.98
CA PRO A 530 -22.89 22.19 12.72
C PRO A 530 -22.18 22.02 14.06
N ALA A 531 -22.38 20.89 14.75
CA ALA A 531 -21.73 20.61 16.02
C ALA A 531 -20.23 20.28 15.84
N LEU A 532 -19.86 19.63 14.73
CA LEU A 532 -18.47 19.35 14.40
C LEU A 532 -17.71 20.63 14.02
N VAL A 533 -18.31 21.47 13.19
CA VAL A 533 -17.78 22.79 12.83
C VAL A 533 -17.67 23.69 14.07
N GLU A 534 -18.64 23.63 14.98
CA GLU A 534 -18.56 24.33 16.26
C GLU A 534 -17.38 23.84 17.11
N ALA A 535 -17.11 22.53 17.15
CA ALA A 535 -15.96 22.00 17.87
C ALA A 535 -14.63 22.54 17.30
N LEU A 536 -14.50 22.70 15.98
CA LEU A 536 -13.33 23.33 15.35
C LEU A 536 -13.28 24.83 15.65
N ARG A 537 -14.43 25.51 15.61
CA ARG A 537 -14.54 26.94 15.94
C ARG A 537 -14.08 27.23 17.37
N GLN A 538 -14.39 26.36 18.32
CA GLN A 538 -13.95 26.50 19.72
C GLN A 538 -12.42 26.43 19.87
N LEU A 539 -11.71 25.68 19.03
CA LEU A 539 -10.24 25.74 18.99
C LEU A 539 -9.77 27.11 18.50
N HIS A 540 -10.32 27.55 17.37
CA HIS A 540 -9.93 28.79 16.72
C HIS A 540 -10.18 30.03 17.57
N LEU A 541 -11.32 30.11 18.27
CA LEU A 541 -11.65 31.21 19.18
C LEU A 541 -10.70 31.31 20.37
N ASN A 542 -10.06 30.20 20.75
CA ASN A 542 -9.09 30.14 21.83
C ASN A 542 -7.63 30.27 21.34
N GLY A 543 -7.42 30.65 20.07
CA GLY A 543 -6.08 30.87 19.53
C GLY A 543 -5.35 29.58 19.12
N PHE A 544 -6.07 28.48 18.93
CA PHE A 544 -5.51 27.21 18.47
C PHE A 544 -5.95 26.88 17.05
N VAL A 545 -5.02 26.33 16.29
CA VAL A 545 -5.26 25.66 15.00
C VAL A 545 -4.89 24.19 15.19
N HIS A 546 -5.65 23.31 14.57
CA HIS A 546 -5.41 21.88 14.57
C HIS A 546 -4.29 21.52 13.59
N GLY A 547 -4.30 22.17 12.41
CA GLY A 547 -3.38 21.93 11.29
C GLY A 547 -3.74 20.70 10.44
N ASP A 548 -4.61 19.84 10.93
CA ASP A 548 -5.05 18.62 10.22
C ASP A 548 -6.44 18.13 10.67
N PRO A 549 -7.50 18.97 10.68
CA PRO A 549 -8.80 18.64 11.26
C PRO A 549 -9.64 17.76 10.33
N ARG A 550 -9.10 16.63 9.89
CA ARG A 550 -9.83 15.61 9.13
C ARG A 550 -10.81 14.86 10.04
N LEU A 551 -11.83 14.25 9.46
CA LEU A 551 -12.81 13.42 10.17
C LEU A 551 -12.13 12.26 10.94
N ALA A 552 -11.01 11.75 10.42
CA ALA A 552 -10.20 10.73 11.10
C ALA A 552 -9.56 11.23 12.42
N ASN A 553 -9.42 12.55 12.59
CA ASN A 553 -8.81 13.19 13.77
C ASN A 553 -9.86 13.76 14.74
N VAL A 554 -11.12 13.34 14.61
CA VAL A 554 -12.18 13.59 15.58
C VAL A 554 -12.78 12.28 16.09
N VAL A 555 -13.05 12.25 17.39
CA VAL A 555 -13.70 11.13 18.06
C VAL A 555 -14.93 11.61 18.83
N LEU A 556 -15.87 10.71 19.08
CA LEU A 556 -16.97 10.95 20.01
C LEU A 556 -16.58 10.52 21.41
N LEU A 557 -16.72 11.45 22.35
CA LEU A 557 -16.74 11.17 23.78
C LEU A 557 -18.17 11.42 24.29
N GLY A 558 -18.92 10.33 24.44
CA GLY A 558 -20.37 10.41 24.60
C GLY A 558 -21.00 10.96 23.32
N GLU A 559 -21.66 12.12 23.41
CA GLU A 559 -22.28 12.79 22.26
C GLU A 559 -21.42 13.89 21.65
N ASN A 560 -20.27 14.21 22.25
CA ASN A 560 -19.46 15.38 21.90
C ASN A 560 -18.32 15.04 20.94
N PHE A 561 -18.18 15.86 19.90
CA PHE A 561 -17.00 15.83 19.01
C PHE A 561 -15.78 16.36 19.73
N THR A 562 -14.70 15.58 19.73
CA THR A 562 -13.46 15.90 20.44
C THR A 562 -12.25 15.62 19.54
N TRP A 563 -11.32 16.58 19.48
CA TRP A 563 -10.14 16.52 18.62
C TRP A 563 -8.97 15.72 19.20
N ILE A 564 -8.20 15.10 18.32
CA ILE A 564 -6.97 14.34 18.56
C ILE A 564 -5.94 14.62 17.44
N ASP A 565 -4.68 14.22 17.60
CA ASP A 565 -3.66 14.24 16.54
C ASP A 565 -3.36 15.64 15.95
N PHE A 566 -2.98 16.58 16.82
CA PHE A 566 -2.60 17.94 16.41
C PHE A 566 -1.25 17.94 15.69
N LEU A 567 -1.11 18.73 14.62
CA LEU A 567 0.21 19.05 14.10
C LEU A 567 0.92 19.94 15.12
N GLY A 568 2.04 19.48 15.68
CA GLY A 568 2.56 19.95 16.97
C GLY A 568 2.87 21.43 17.14
N GLN A 569 2.98 22.27 16.10
CA GLN A 569 3.22 23.73 16.24
C GLN A 569 2.78 24.54 15.01
N PRO A 570 1.49 24.68 14.70
CA PRO A 570 1.06 25.55 13.61
C PRO A 570 1.01 26.98 14.14
N VAL A 571 1.57 27.95 13.40
CA VAL A 571 1.44 29.37 13.75
C VAL A 571 -0.03 29.74 13.59
N PHE A 572 -0.65 30.27 14.64
CA PHE A 572 -2.03 30.73 14.57
C PHE A 572 -2.11 31.97 13.67
N THR A 573 -2.66 31.79 12.48
CA THR A 573 -2.91 32.85 11.50
C THR A 573 -4.29 32.67 10.87
N GLY A 574 -4.87 33.73 10.30
CA GLY A 574 -6.13 33.62 9.55
C GLY A 574 -6.05 32.57 8.42
N ALA A 575 -4.92 32.51 7.71
CA ALA A 575 -4.68 31.51 6.66
C ALA A 575 -4.65 30.07 7.20
N SER A 576 -4.10 29.86 8.40
CA SER A 576 -4.10 28.54 9.04
C SER A 576 -5.49 28.12 9.51
N GLN A 577 -6.31 29.06 9.99
CA GLN A 577 -7.72 28.78 10.30
C GLN A 577 -8.51 28.42 9.05
N GLU A 578 -8.30 29.16 7.97
CA GLU A 578 -8.92 28.89 6.68
C GLU A 578 -8.57 27.48 6.21
N THR A 579 -7.28 27.13 6.25
CA THR A 579 -6.78 25.80 5.88
C THR A 579 -7.46 24.69 6.69
N ASP A 580 -7.60 24.87 8.01
CA ASP A 580 -8.30 23.92 8.87
C ASP A 580 -9.77 23.72 8.42
N ILE A 581 -10.48 24.81 8.14
CA ILE A 581 -11.87 24.73 7.68
C ILE A 581 -11.94 24.06 6.30
N GLN A 582 -11.04 24.40 5.38
CA GLN A 582 -10.98 23.79 4.04
C GLN A 582 -10.75 22.29 4.14
N ILE A 583 -9.81 21.83 4.97
CA ILE A 583 -9.52 20.40 5.19
C ILE A 583 -10.77 19.68 5.71
N LEU A 584 -11.39 20.20 6.77
CA LEU A 584 -12.58 19.59 7.36
C LEU A 584 -13.74 19.52 6.37
N MET A 585 -14.02 20.62 5.67
CA MET A 585 -15.14 20.67 4.72
C MET A 585 -14.91 19.77 3.52
N THR A 586 -13.67 19.68 3.02
CA THR A 586 -13.31 18.76 1.93
C THR A 586 -13.61 17.31 2.31
N ASP A 587 -13.23 16.93 3.54
CA ASP A 587 -13.45 15.58 4.06
C ASP A 587 -14.94 15.28 4.28
N LEU A 588 -15.72 16.26 4.78
CA LEU A 588 -17.16 16.14 4.98
C LEU A 588 -17.96 16.03 3.68
N VAL A 589 -17.56 16.79 2.65
CA VAL A 589 -18.22 16.77 1.34
C VAL A 589 -17.79 15.54 0.53
N GLY A 590 -16.68 14.89 0.90
CA GLY A 590 -16.14 13.74 0.18
C GLY A 590 -15.55 14.10 -1.19
N GLN A 591 -15.15 15.36 -1.39
CA GLN A 591 -14.53 15.83 -2.61
C GLN A 591 -13.04 15.47 -2.68
N LYS A 592 -12.54 15.26 -3.89
CA LYS A 592 -11.10 15.07 -4.12
C LYS A 592 -10.34 16.38 -4.12
N ASP A 593 -10.98 17.45 -4.59
CA ASP A 593 -10.39 18.77 -4.67
C ASP A 593 -10.71 19.56 -3.38
N PRO A 594 -9.74 20.33 -2.85
CA PRO A 594 -9.98 21.14 -1.67
C PRO A 594 -11.09 22.15 -1.92
N VAL A 595 -12.03 22.25 -0.99
CA VAL A 595 -13.01 23.34 -0.97
C VAL A 595 -12.24 24.66 -0.90
N GLN A 596 -12.37 25.48 -1.94
CA GLN A 596 -11.75 26.81 -1.98
C GLN A 596 -12.75 27.84 -1.47
N PHE A 597 -12.38 28.57 -0.42
CA PHE A 597 -13.11 29.77 -0.06
C PHE A 597 -12.54 30.94 -0.87
N GLY A 598 -13.41 31.76 -1.47
CA GLY A 598 -12.95 32.90 -2.26
C GLY A 598 -12.16 33.93 -1.42
N PRO A 599 -11.60 34.98 -2.04
CA PRO A 599 -10.76 36.00 -1.38
C PRO A 599 -11.48 36.87 -0.32
N GLN A 600 -12.69 36.48 0.10
CA GLN A 600 -13.53 37.17 1.07
C GLN A 600 -13.49 36.50 2.46
N PHE A 601 -12.61 35.52 2.67
CA PHE A 601 -12.46 34.84 3.95
C PHE A 601 -11.46 35.58 4.86
N ASP A 602 -11.96 36.34 5.85
CA ASP A 602 -11.17 37.08 6.85
C ASP A 602 -11.13 36.37 8.22
N GLY A 603 -11.05 35.04 8.23
CA GLY A 603 -11.17 34.20 9.44
C GLY A 603 -12.62 33.80 9.73
N TRP A 604 -12.94 33.35 10.96
CA TRP A 604 -14.35 33.24 11.37
C TRP A 604 -14.93 34.65 11.45
N PRO A 605 -15.73 35.12 10.47
CA PRO A 605 -16.36 36.41 10.65
C PRO A 605 -17.34 36.23 11.81
N HIS A 606 -17.45 37.25 12.66
CA HIS A 606 -18.29 37.27 13.86
C HIS A 606 -19.82 37.09 13.60
N SER A 607 -20.22 36.55 12.46
CA SER A 607 -21.61 36.45 12.02
C SER A 607 -21.98 35.03 11.63
N SER A 608 -23.21 34.65 11.97
CA SER A 608 -23.89 33.47 11.44
C SER A 608 -23.87 33.41 9.91
N ALA A 609 -23.57 34.52 9.23
CA ALA A 609 -23.52 34.65 7.77
C ALA A 609 -22.56 33.69 7.07
N PHE A 610 -21.39 33.33 7.63
CA PHE A 610 -20.51 32.34 6.96
C PHE A 610 -21.12 30.93 7.03
N ILE A 611 -21.67 30.57 8.19
CA ILE A 611 -22.37 29.29 8.37
C ILE A 611 -23.61 29.25 7.46
N ASP A 612 -24.43 30.30 7.48
CA ASP A 612 -25.71 30.37 6.76
C ASP A 612 -25.55 30.51 5.24
N ASN A 613 -24.56 31.28 4.76
CA ASN A 613 -24.43 31.61 3.34
C ASN A 613 -23.38 30.78 2.60
N VAL A 614 -22.45 30.12 3.29
CA VAL A 614 -21.38 29.32 2.66
C VAL A 614 -21.48 27.85 3.04
N LEU A 615 -21.43 27.55 4.34
CA LEU A 615 -21.38 26.15 4.79
C LEU A 615 -22.73 25.45 4.64
N LEU A 616 -23.84 26.12 4.96
CA LEU A 616 -25.18 25.53 4.88
C LEU A 616 -25.57 25.17 3.43
N PRO A 617 -25.37 26.03 2.41
CA PRO A 617 -25.61 25.64 1.01
C PRO A 617 -24.71 24.49 0.57
N LEU A 618 -23.42 24.52 0.95
CA LEU A 618 -22.47 23.46 0.63
C LEU A 618 -22.93 22.11 1.21
N MET A 619 -23.26 22.06 2.49
CA MET A 619 -23.71 20.84 3.15
C MET A 619 -25.09 20.39 2.70
N SER A 620 -25.99 21.32 2.37
CA SER A 620 -27.31 21.01 1.80
C SER A 620 -27.22 20.30 0.44
N SER A 621 -26.11 20.47 -0.29
CA SER A 621 -25.87 19.75 -1.55
C SER A 621 -25.38 18.32 -1.35
N VAL A 622 -24.82 18.01 -0.17
CA VAL A 622 -24.27 16.69 0.19
C VAL A 622 -25.31 15.81 0.87
N THR A 623 -26.23 16.41 1.63
CA THR A 623 -27.28 15.69 2.37
C THR A 623 -28.55 15.40 1.54
N ARG A 624 -28.62 15.89 0.28
CA ARG A 624 -29.65 15.52 -0.70
C ARG A 624 -29.15 14.36 -1.54
#